data_AF-A0A9D8FUV4-F1
#
_entry.id   AF-A0A9D8FUV4-F1
#
_cell.length_a   1.000
_cell.length_b   1.000
_cell.length_c   1.000
_cell.angle_alpha   90.00
_cell.angle_beta   90.00
_cell.angle_gamma   90.00
#
_symmetry.space_group_name_H-M   'P 1'
#
loop_
_entity.id
_entity.type
_entity.pdbx_description
1 polymer ?
#
loop_
_entity_poly.entity_id
_entity_poly.type
_entity_poly.pdbx_seq_one_letter_code
_entity_poly.pdbx_strand_id
1 'polypeptide(L)'
;MEIRYSQHLQFKLWTRRIPNDLPERIHRESRQRYFNQHSVRHIAVMETLFQHRRTLMMIAYDQFPDHVEIITIHPITKTQVQDRVQSGRWSYE
;
A
#
# COMPACT_ATOMS: atom_id res chain seq x y z
N MET A 1 -4.36 4.17 -17.10
CA MET A 1 -4.91 3.13 -16.20
C MET A 1 -5.68 3.84 -15.10
N GLU A 2 -6.94 3.48 -14.91
CA GLU A 2 -7.82 4.06 -13.88
C GLU A 2 -7.41 3.56 -12.49
N ILE A 3 -7.50 4.40 -11.45
CA ILE A 3 -7.30 3.98 -10.05
C ILE A 3 -8.67 3.93 -9.36
N ARG A 4 -9.02 2.77 -8.80
CA ARG A 4 -10.24 2.56 -8.03
C ARG A 4 -9.92 2.28 -6.58
N TYR A 5 -10.74 2.79 -5.67
CA TYR A 5 -10.59 2.58 -4.23
C TYR A 5 -11.70 1.68 -3.72
N SER A 6 -11.32 0.59 -3.05
CA SER A 6 -12.29 -0.29 -2.40
C SER A 6 -13.06 0.45 -1.29
N GLN A 7 -14.24 -0.05 -0.95
CA GLN A 7 -15.01 0.47 0.20
C GLN A 7 -14.19 0.39 1.51
N HIS A 8 -13.39 -0.67 1.67
CA HIS A 8 -12.52 -0.83 2.84
C HIS A 8 -11.44 0.25 2.93
N LEU A 9 -10.83 0.60 1.79
CA LEU A 9 -9.88 1.70 1.72
C LEU A 9 -10.56 3.04 2.06
N GLN A 10 -11.67 3.36 1.41
CA GLN A 10 -12.40 4.61 1.63
C GLN A 10 -12.78 4.81 3.11
N PHE A 11 -13.26 3.75 3.77
CA PHE A 11 -13.55 3.77 5.20
C PHE A 11 -12.31 4.08 6.05
N LYS A 12 -11.15 3.49 5.74
CA LYS A 12 -9.88 3.79 6.45
C LYS A 12 -9.41 5.21 6.22
N LEU A 13 -9.52 5.73 4.99
CA LEU A 13 -9.12 7.10 4.67
C LEU A 13 -9.91 8.09 5.52
N TRP A 14 -11.23 7.92 5.56
CA TRP A 14 -12.13 8.75 6.35
C TRP A 14 -11.85 8.63 7.86
N THR A 15 -11.90 7.42 8.42
CA THR A 15 -11.74 7.21 9.88
C THR A 15 -10.38 7.63 10.41
N ARG A 16 -9.31 7.49 9.62
CA ARG A 16 -7.93 7.78 10.03
C ARG A 16 -7.42 9.14 9.56
N ARG A 17 -8.28 9.92 8.89
CA ARG A 17 -7.93 11.22 8.28
C ARG A 17 -6.69 11.12 7.40
N ILE A 18 -6.61 10.06 6.60
CA ILE A 18 -5.54 9.88 5.62
C ILE A 18 -5.94 10.66 4.37
N PRO A 19 -5.03 11.47 3.79
CA PRO A 19 -5.32 12.20 2.55
C PRO A 19 -5.78 11.26 1.43
N ASN A 20 -6.84 11.65 0.71
CA ASN A 20 -7.44 10.82 -0.33
C ASN A 20 -6.51 10.58 -1.53
N ASP A 21 -5.57 11.48 -1.79
CA ASP A 21 -4.55 11.37 -2.83
C ASP A 21 -3.40 10.42 -2.44
N LEU A 22 -3.21 10.15 -1.14
CA LEU A 22 -2.05 9.42 -0.66
C LEU A 22 -1.93 7.98 -1.21
N PRO A 23 -2.99 7.16 -1.28
CA PRO A 23 -2.89 5.80 -1.82
C PRO A 23 -2.44 5.80 -3.27
N GLU A 24 -3.04 6.63 -4.13
CA GLU A 24 -2.63 6.77 -5.52
C GLU A 24 -1.18 7.26 -5.64
N ARG A 25 -0.77 8.21 -4.81
CA ARG A 25 0.62 8.69 -4.78
C ARG A 25 1.60 7.56 -4.44
N ILE A 26 1.30 6.76 -3.41
CA ILE A 26 2.08 5.56 -3.07
C ILE A 26 2.12 4.59 -4.25
N HIS A 27 0.99 4.34 -4.91
CA HIS A 27 0.94 3.42 -6.05
C HIS A 27 1.81 3.90 -7.22
N ARG A 28 1.82 5.20 -7.52
CA ARG A 28 2.56 5.75 -8.67
C ARG A 28 4.05 5.94 -8.38
N GLU A 29 4.41 6.39 -7.17
CA GLU A 29 5.75 6.90 -6.87
C GLU A 29 6.62 5.92 -6.07
N SER A 30 6.04 4.89 -5.46
CA SER A 30 6.80 3.93 -4.65
C SER A 30 7.85 3.19 -5.48
N ARG A 31 9.08 3.15 -4.94
CA ARG A 31 10.19 2.33 -5.43
C ARG A 31 10.33 0.99 -4.71
N GLN A 32 9.61 0.78 -3.60
CA GLN A 32 9.61 -0.49 -2.89
C GLN A 32 8.31 -1.22 -3.21
N ARG A 33 8.43 -2.30 -3.98
CA ARG A 33 7.31 -3.13 -4.40
C ARG A 33 7.55 -4.58 -4.03
N TYR A 34 6.46 -5.24 -3.69
CA TYR A 34 6.48 -6.63 -3.27
C TYR A 34 5.20 -7.33 -3.70
N PHE A 35 5.29 -8.63 -3.90
CA PHE A 35 4.13 -9.49 -4.06
C PHE A 35 3.87 -10.24 -2.76
N ASN A 36 2.65 -10.15 -2.23
CA ASN A 36 2.23 -10.87 -1.03
C ASN A 36 1.63 -12.23 -1.42
N GLN A 37 2.40 -13.28 -1.17
CA GLN A 37 2.08 -14.67 -1.53
C GLN A 37 0.81 -15.17 -0.83
N HIS A 38 0.53 -14.72 0.40
CA HIS A 38 -0.62 -15.21 1.17
C HIS A 38 -1.94 -14.63 0.68
N SER A 39 -1.96 -13.33 0.37
CA SER A 39 -3.18 -12.66 -0.10
C SER A 39 -3.30 -12.64 -1.61
N VAL A 40 -2.25 -13.06 -2.32
CA VAL A 40 -2.10 -12.99 -3.79
C VAL A 40 -2.34 -11.56 -4.26
N ARG A 41 -1.60 -10.59 -3.70
CA ARG A 41 -1.74 -9.15 -4.01
C ARG A 41 -0.41 -8.44 -4.14
N HIS A 42 -0.39 -7.39 -4.95
CA HIS A 42 0.72 -6.47 -5.02
C HIS A 42 0.74 -5.54 -3.79
N ILE A 43 1.95 -5.11 -3.42
CA ILE A 43 2.21 -4.22 -2.30
C ILE A 43 3.15 -3.11 -2.77
N ALA A 44 2.84 -1.87 -2.41
CA ALA A 44 3.77 -0.75 -2.55
C ALA A 44 3.99 -0.10 -1.18
N VAL A 45 5.25 0.24 -0.88
CA VAL A 45 5.66 0.84 0.40
C VAL A 45 6.42 2.13 0.17
N MET A 46 5.99 3.22 0.79
CA MET A 46 6.61 4.53 0.60
C MET A 46 6.68 5.31 1.91
N GLU A 47 7.77 6.05 2.11
CA GLU A 47 7.85 7.00 3.22
C GLU A 47 7.03 8.24 2.89
N THR A 48 6.21 8.69 3.83
CA THR A 48 5.25 9.78 3.63
C THR A 48 5.26 10.72 4.82
N LEU A 49 4.82 11.96 4.62
CA LEU A 49 4.49 12.85 5.74
C LEU A 49 3.03 12.61 6.12
N PHE A 50 2.81 11.90 7.23
CA PHE A 50 1.48 11.62 7.77
C PHE A 50 1.42 12.11 9.22
N GLN A 51 0.40 12.90 9.55
CA GLN A 51 0.25 13.52 10.88
C GLN A 51 1.52 14.25 11.36
N HIS A 52 2.17 15.00 10.45
CA HIS A 52 3.40 15.75 10.69
C HIS A 52 4.62 14.90 11.07
N ARG A 53 4.58 13.60 10.80
CA ARG A 53 5.70 12.67 11.05
C ARG A 53 6.03 11.88 9.79
N ARG A 54 7.32 11.61 9.60
CA ARG A 54 7.74 10.66 8.56
C ARG A 54 7.27 9.27 8.95
N THR A 55 6.36 8.73 8.15
CA THR A 55 5.73 7.43 8.38
C THR A 55 5.83 6.60 7.11
N LEU A 56 6.36 5.39 7.25
CA LEU A 56 6.36 4.41 6.17
C LEU A 56 4.94 3.84 6.05
N MET A 57 4.33 4.06 4.89
CA MET A 57 2.96 3.65 4.59
C MET A 57 3.00 2.57 3.52
N MET A 58 2.13 1.58 3.65
CA MET A 58 1.95 0.55 2.64
C MET A 58 0.53 0.57 2.07
N ILE A 59 0.42 0.24 0.79
CA ILE A 59 -0.85 -0.11 0.14
C ILE A 59 -0.82 -1.55 -0.37
N ALA A 60 -1.97 -2.22 -0.33
CA ALA A 60 -2.18 -3.46 -1.07
C ALA A 60 -3.13 -3.17 -2.23
N TYR A 61 -2.83 -3.67 -3.41
CA TYR A 61 -3.61 -3.42 -4.61
C TYR A 61 -3.66 -4.64 -5.53
N ASP A 62 -4.74 -4.71 -6.29
CA ASP A 62 -4.95 -5.69 -7.35
C ASP A 62 -4.80 -4.97 -8.70
N GLN A 63 -4.12 -5.60 -9.66
CA GLN A 63 -3.85 -5.03 -10.97
C GLN A 63 -4.66 -5.78 -12.04
N PHE A 64 -5.47 -5.03 -12.79
CA PHE A 64 -6.30 -5.51 -13.88
C PHE A 64 -5.85 -4.87 -15.20
N PRO A 65 -6.33 -5.36 -16.37
CA PRO A 65 -5.93 -4.80 -17.67
C PRO A 65 -6.28 -3.31 -17.85
N ASP A 66 -7.40 -2.85 -17.29
CA ASP A 66 -7.94 -1.50 -17.48
C ASP A 66 -7.78 -0.59 -16.25
N HIS A 67 -7.67 -1.18 -15.06
CA HIS A 67 -7.62 -0.44 -13.80
C HIS A 67 -6.72 -1.10 -12.74
N VAL A 68 -6.39 -0.33 -11.72
CA VAL A 68 -5.83 -0.83 -10.46
C VAL A 68 -6.84 -0.56 -9.36
N GLU A 69 -7.10 -1.57 -8.54
CA GLU A 69 -7.92 -1.43 -7.35
C GLU A 69 -7.04 -1.41 -6.09
N ILE A 70 -7.01 -0.28 -5.38
CA ILE A 70 -6.30 -0.19 -4.09
C ILE A 70 -7.24 -0.66 -2.98
N ILE A 71 -6.82 -1.73 -2.31
CA ILE A 71 -7.64 -2.47 -1.35
C ILE A 71 -7.52 -1.87 0.05
N THR A 72 -6.31 -1.47 0.46
CA THR A 72 -6.08 -0.96 1.82
C THR A 72 -4.84 -0.08 1.90
N ILE A 73 -4.78 0.75 2.95
CA ILE A 73 -3.60 1.54 3.32
C ILE A 73 -3.38 1.45 4.84
N HIS A 74 -2.13 1.34 5.28
CA HIS A 74 -1.76 1.45 6.69
C HIS A 74 -0.27 1.74 6.89
N PRO A 75 0.11 2.30 8.05
CA PRO A 75 1.51 2.36 8.46
C PRO A 75 2.14 0.97 8.55
N ILE A 76 3.43 0.89 8.26
CA ILE A 76 4.25 -0.32 8.41
C ILE A 76 5.64 0.08 8.92
N THR A 77 6.31 -0.79 9.67
CA THR A 77 7.71 -0.55 10.06
C THR A 77 8.69 -1.23 9.10
N LYS A 78 9.95 -0.76 9.08
CA LYS A 78 11.01 -1.43 8.30
C LYS A 78 11.21 -2.88 8.74
N THR A 79 11.16 -3.14 10.04
CA THR A 79 11.23 -4.50 10.60
C THR A 79 10.09 -5.37 10.09
N GLN A 80 8.85 -4.87 10.09
CA GLN A 80 7.72 -5.63 9.55
C GLN A 80 7.86 -5.94 8.06
N VAL A 81 8.44 -5.04 7.26
CA VAL A 81 8.77 -5.32 5.85
C VAL A 81 9.81 -6.44 5.77
N GLN A 82 10.89 -6.32 6.52
CA GLN A 82 11.97 -7.31 6.54
C GLN A 82 11.49 -8.69 6.97
N ASP A 83 10.72 -8.78 8.05
CA ASP A 83 10.17 -10.05 8.56
C ASP A 83 9.27 -10.73 7.52
N ARG A 84 8.45 -9.94 6.80
CA ARG A 84 7.57 -10.45 5.74
C ARG A 84 8.36 -10.95 4.54
N VAL A 85 9.45 -10.29 4.19
CA VAL A 85 10.34 -10.74 3.12
C VAL A 85 11.12 -11.99 3.52
N GLN A 86 11.72 -11.99 4.72
CA GLN A 86 12.52 -13.11 5.23
C GLN A 86 11.70 -14.38 5.43
N SER A 87 10.44 -14.24 5.88
CA SER A 87 9.52 -15.38 6.01
C SER A 87 8.98 -15.89 4.67
N GLY A 88 9.32 -15.25 3.54
CA GLY A 88 8.80 -15.61 2.22
C GLY A 88 7.34 -15.20 1.98
N ARG A 89 6.69 -14.55 2.95
CA ARG A 89 5.33 -14.04 2.79
C ARG A 89 5.27 -12.98 1.70
N TRP A 90 6.27 -12.11 1.62
CA TRP A 90 6.45 -11.11 0.57
C TRP A 90 7.68 -11.45 -0.27
N SER A 91 7.58 -11.29 -1.59
CA SER A 91 8.72 -11.36 -2.53
C SER A 91 8.92 -10.01 -3.21
N TYR A 92 10.16 -9.66 -3.56
CA TYR A 92 10.43 -8.44 -4.32
C TYR A 92 9.79 -8.51 -5.71
N GLU A 93 9.28 -7.37 -6.18
CA GLU A 93 8.81 -7.13 -7.56
C GLU A 93 9.80 -6.26 -8.33
#